data_AF-A0A9P7C2V3-F1
#
_entry.id   AF-A0A9P7C2V3-F1
#
_cell.length_a   1.000
_cell.length_b   1.000
_cell.length_c   1.000
_cell.angle_alpha   90.00
_cell.angle_beta   90.00
_cell.angle_gamma   90.00
#
_symmetry.space_group_name_H-M   'P 1'
#
loop_
_entity.id
_entity.type
_entity.pdbx_description
1 polymer ?
#
loop_
_entity_poly.entity_id
_entity_poly.type
_entity_poly.pdbx_seq_one_letter_code
_entity_poly.pdbx_strand_id
1 'polypeptide(L)' 'MAGMRMTLADSYLPKADKRVLAHTKVIGGGETTRVRFSTQGLQKGGDYTFFCSFPGHFAMMKGKLVFG' A
#
# COMPACT_ATOMS: atom_id res chain seq x y z
N MET A 1 7.69 -4.76 -10.62
CA MET A 1 6.23 -4.94 -10.82
C MET A 1 5.73 -6.26 -10.22
N ALA A 2 6.02 -6.56 -8.95
CA ALA A 2 5.64 -7.85 -8.35
C ALA A 2 4.11 -7.97 -8.12
N GLY A 3 3.46 -6.88 -7.72
CA GLY A 3 2.01 -6.81 -7.53
C GLY A 3 1.18 -6.95 -8.81
N MET A 4 1.75 -6.64 -9.99
CA MET A 4 1.04 -6.71 -11.27
C MET A 4 0.66 -8.14 -11.68
N ARG A 5 1.32 -9.15 -11.10
CA ARG A 5 1.00 -10.58 -11.33
C ARG A 5 -0.07 -11.11 -10.40
N MET A 6 -0.54 -10.30 -9.45
CA MET A 6 -1.48 -10.68 -8.41
C MET A 6 -2.91 -10.34 -8.83
N THR A 7 -3.89 -10.87 -8.10
CA THR A 7 -5.30 -10.66 -8.42
C THR A 7 -5.94 -9.58 -7.56
N LEU A 8 -7.18 -9.22 -7.87
CA LEU A 8 -7.99 -8.35 -7.02
C LEU A 8 -8.15 -8.92 -5.60
N ALA A 9 -8.31 -10.25 -5.46
CA ALA A 9 -8.44 -10.91 -4.16
C ALA A 9 -7.15 -10.76 -3.31
N ASP A 10 -6.00 -10.65 -3.96
CA ASP A 10 -4.71 -10.40 -3.32
C ASP A 10 -4.42 -8.88 -3.17
N SER A 11 -5.37 -8.01 -3.49
CA SER A 11 -5.21 -6.55 -3.50
C SER A 11 -4.04 -6.05 -4.36
N TYR A 12 -3.72 -6.79 -5.42
CA TYR A 12 -2.57 -6.56 -6.28
C TYR A 12 -1.23 -6.46 -5.52
N LEU A 13 -1.08 -7.23 -4.44
CA LEU A 13 0.15 -7.31 -3.64
C LEU A 13 0.62 -8.76 -3.51
N PRO A 14 1.94 -9.03 -3.60
CA PRO A 14 2.45 -10.37 -3.35
C PRO A 14 2.14 -10.80 -1.92
N LYS A 15 1.79 -12.08 -1.76
CA LYS A 15 1.49 -12.65 -0.44
C LYS A 15 2.71 -12.55 0.47
N ALA A 16 2.50 -12.06 1.68
CA ALA A 16 3.53 -11.91 2.72
C ALA A 16 4.78 -11.11 2.29
N ASP A 17 4.61 -10.10 1.42
CA ASP A 17 5.70 -9.21 1.04
C ASP A 17 6.17 -8.38 2.24
N LYS A 18 7.35 -8.71 2.79
CA LYS A 18 7.93 -8.04 3.96
C LYS A 18 8.22 -6.55 3.76
N ARG A 19 8.18 -6.06 2.51
CA ARG A 19 8.34 -4.63 2.19
C ARG A 19 7.06 -3.83 2.43
N VAL A 20 5.91 -4.49 2.52
CA VAL A 20 4.61 -3.85 2.76
C VAL A 20 4.38 -3.76 4.25
N LEU A 21 4.44 -2.54 4.80
CA LEU A 21 4.21 -2.29 6.22
C LEU A 21 2.73 -2.46 6.59
N ALA A 22 1.84 -2.04 5.68
CA ALA A 22 0.40 -2.14 5.80
C ALA A 22 -0.24 -1.94 4.43
N HIS A 23 -1.43 -2.51 4.24
CA HIS A 23 -2.24 -2.24 3.05
C HIS A 23 -3.73 -2.36 3.36
N THR A 24 -4.54 -1.71 2.54
CA THR A 24 -5.99 -1.90 2.55
C THR A 24 -6.37 -3.01 1.56
N LYS A 25 -7.66 -3.37 1.55
CA LYS A 25 -8.24 -4.03 0.38
C LYS A 25 -8.37 -3.03 -0.76
N VAL A 26 -8.38 -3.52 -2.00
CA VAL A 26 -8.81 -2.72 -3.16
C VAL A 26 -10.34 -2.59 -3.09
N ILE A 27 -10.84 -1.40 -3.38
CA ILE A 27 -12.27 -1.06 -3.33
C ILE A 27 -12.73 -0.45 -4.66
N GLY A 28 -14.02 -0.61 -4.95
CA GLY A 28 -14.69 -0.01 -6.09
C GLY A 28 -15.24 1.39 -5.81
N GLY A 29 -15.95 1.96 -6.79
CA GLY A 29 -16.60 3.26 -6.64
C GLY A 29 -17.72 3.23 -5.59
N GLY A 30 -17.77 4.23 -4.72
CA GLY A 30 -18.76 4.35 -3.64
C GLY A 30 -18.43 3.57 -2.36
N GLU A 31 -17.40 2.73 -2.38
CA GLU A 31 -16.94 1.98 -1.22
C GLU A 31 -15.91 2.76 -0.40
N THR A 32 -15.67 2.32 0.84
CA THR A 32 -14.58 2.82 1.69
C THR A 32 -13.89 1.68 2.42
N THR A 33 -12.61 1.88 2.76
CA THR A 33 -11.82 0.92 3.52
C THR A 33 -10.87 1.64 4.47
N ARG A 34 -10.30 0.90 5.42
CA ARG A 34 -9.35 1.42 6.41
C ARG A 34 -8.35 0.33 6.77
N VAL A 35 -7.11 0.73 7.02
CA VAL A 35 -6.09 -0.10 7.65
C VAL A 35 -5.65 0.58 8.96
N ARG A 36 -5.36 -0.22 9.98
CA ARG A 36 -4.69 0.20 11.22
C ARG A 36 -3.44 -0.65 11.34
N PHE A 37 -2.30 -0.03 11.58
CA PHE A 37 -1.03 -0.72 11.73
C PHE A 37 -0.19 -0.03 12.80
N SER A 38 0.75 -0.77 13.38
CA SER A 38 1.65 -0.22 14.38
C SER A 38 2.64 0.73 13.72
N THR A 39 2.87 1.88 14.34
CA THR A 39 3.96 2.79 13.97
C THR A 39 5.28 2.40 14.62
N GLN A 40 5.29 1.37 15.46
CA GLN A 40 6.50 0.83 16.07
C GLN A 40 7.43 0.30 14.97
N GLY A 41 8.65 0.82 14.92
CA GLY A 41 9.62 0.50 13.87
C GLY A 41 9.65 1.51 12.72
N LEU A 42 8.72 2.47 12.67
CA LEU A 42 8.90 3.64 11.82
C LEU A 42 10.00 4.54 12.39
N GLN A 43 10.89 5.00 11.53
CA GLN A 43 11.95 5.92 11.86
C GLN A 43 11.48 7.36 11.63
N LYS A 44 11.80 8.25 12.56
CA LYS A 44 11.52 9.69 12.40
C LYS A 44 12.24 10.22 11.15
N GLY A 45 11.52 10.93 10.30
CA GLY A 45 12.03 11.41 9.00
C GLY A 45 12.32 10.30 7.99
N GLY A 46 11.89 9.06 8.25
CA GLY A 46 12.10 7.92 7.36
C GLY A 46 11.44 8.09 5.99
N ASP A 47 11.94 7.33 5.02
CA ASP A 47 11.45 7.41 3.63
C ASP A 47 10.42 6.31 3.35
N TYR A 48 9.17 6.60 3.71
CA TYR A 48 8.04 5.71 3.46
C TYR A 48 7.20 6.24 2.31
N THR A 49 6.71 5.33 1.46
CA THR A 49 5.84 5.67 0.34
C THR A 49 4.50 4.98 0.51
N PHE A 50 3.41 5.72 0.36
CA PHE A 50 2.08 5.15 0.14
C PHE A 50 1.74 5.27 -1.34
N PHE A 51 1.10 4.25 -1.91
CA PHE A 51 0.71 4.24 -3.31
C PHE A 51 -0.45 3.26 -3.56
N CYS A 52 -1.14 3.44 -4.69
CA CYS A 52 -2.13 2.47 -5.16
C CYS A 52 -1.43 1.35 -5.94
N SER A 53 -1.53 0.10 -5.46
CA SER A 53 -0.92 -1.09 -6.08
C SER A 53 -1.65 -1.59 -7.33
N PHE A 54 -2.85 -1.07 -7.61
CA PHE A 54 -3.63 -1.44 -8.79
C PHE A 54 -2.79 -1.20 -10.06
N PRO A 55 -2.78 -2.14 -11.03
CA PRO A 55 -1.93 -2.05 -12.21
C PRO A 55 -1.99 -0.67 -12.89
N GLY A 56 -0.84 0.01 -12.96
CA GLY A 56 -0.68 1.33 -13.59
C GLY A 56 -0.99 2.53 -12.71
N HIS A 57 -1.79 2.40 -11.65
CA HIS A 57 -2.24 3.56 -10.87
C HIS A 57 -1.11 4.24 -10.10
N PHE A 58 -0.09 3.48 -9.67
CA PHE A 58 1.08 4.01 -8.96
C PHE A 58 1.86 5.09 -9.73
N ALA A 59 1.67 5.22 -11.05
CA ALA A 59 2.31 6.26 -11.85
C ALA A 59 1.96 7.66 -11.34
N MET A 60 0.70 7.86 -10.93
CA MET A 60 0.20 9.12 -10.37
C MET A 60 -0.20 8.98 -8.89
N MET A 61 -0.80 7.87 -8.51
CA MET A 61 -1.31 7.64 -7.15
C MET A 61 -0.20 7.15 -6.22
N LYS A 62 0.70 8.05 -5.83
CA LYS A 62 1.75 7.81 -4.85
C LYS A 62 2.06 9.09 -4.06
N GLY A 63 2.60 8.92 -2.86
CA GLY A 63 3.05 10.03 -2.03
C GLY A 63 3.98 9.56 -0.91
N LYS A 64 4.62 10.53 -0.25
CA LYS A 64 5.52 10.26 0.88
C LYS A 64 4.73 10.28 2.19
N LEU A 65 4.95 9.27 3.02
CA LEU A 65 4.53 9.25 4.42
C LEU A 65 5.73 9.67 5.27
N VAL A 66 5.68 10.87 5.83
CA VAL A 66 6.68 11.35 6.79
C VAL A 66 6.20 11.03 8.19
N PHE A 67 7.05 10.37 8.98
CA PHE A 67 6.75 10.01 10.36
C PHE A 67 7.61 10.83 11.32
N GLY A 68 6.98 11.34 12.39
CA GLY A 68 7.64 12.05 13.50
C GLY A 68 7.87 13.55 13.31
#